data_AF-A0A0B2R9Z8-F1
#
_entry.id   AF-A0A0B2R9Z8-F1
#
_cell.length_a   1.000
_cell.length_b   1.000
_cell.length_c   1.000
_cell.angle_alpha   90.00
_cell.angle_beta   90.00
_cell.angle_gamma   90.00
#
_symmetry.space_group_name_H-M   'P 1'
#
loop_
_entity.id
_entity.type
_entity.pdbx_description
1 polymer ?
#
loop_
_entity_poly.entity_id
_entity_poly.type
_entity_poly.pdbx_seq_one_letter_code
_entity_poly.pdbx_strand_id
1 'polypeptide(L)' 'MAMALDAALWIVKMTWIALSGWISSCLTVADEFASSLRSGDIGPFHVG' A
#
# COMPACT_ATOMS: atom_id res chain seq x y z
N MET A 1 -2.20 34.07 -9.02
CA MET A 1 -2.33 32.77 -9.73
C MET A 1 -1.21 31.78 -9.41
N ALA A 2 0.06 32.20 -9.33
CA ALA A 2 1.19 31.29 -9.07
C ALA A 2 1.11 30.52 -7.73
N MET A 3 0.69 31.18 -6.64
CA MET A 3 0.61 30.56 -5.31
C MET A 3 -0.43 29.42 -5.23
N ALA A 4 -1.52 29.51 -6.00
CA ALA A 4 -2.56 28.47 -6.02
C ALA A 4 -2.11 27.23 -6.80
N LEU A 5 -1.37 27.42 -7.89
CA LEU A 5 -0.81 26.30 -8.66
C LEU A 5 0.28 25.56 -7.87
N ASP A 6 1.13 26.30 -7.17
CA ASP A 6 2.15 25.72 -6.29
C ASP A 6 1.54 24.86 -5.17
N ALA A 7 0.50 25.39 -4.49
CA ALA A 7 -0.24 24.64 -3.49
C ALA A 7 -0.90 23.37 -4.07
N ALA A 8 -1.48 23.45 -5.28
CA ALA A 8 -2.07 22.29 -5.95
C ALA A 8 -1.02 21.21 -6.28
N LEU A 9 0.14 21.61 -6.80
CA LEU A 9 1.25 20.67 -7.07
C LEU A 9 1.78 20.03 -5.79
N TRP A 10 1.84 20.79 -4.69
CA TRP A 10 2.24 20.26 -3.39
C TRP A 10 1.26 19.21 -2.87
N ILE A 11 -0.06 19.49 -2.94
CA ILE A 11 -1.10 18.55 -2.54
C ILE A 11 -1.05 17.27 -3.38
N VAL A 12 -0.89 17.40 -4.70
CA VAL A 12 -0.76 16.24 -5.61
C VAL A 12 0.44 15.39 -5.23
N LYS A 13 1.60 16.03 -4.95
CA LYS A 13 2.81 15.33 -4.54
C LYS A 13 2.64 14.59 -3.20
N MET A 14 2.04 15.24 -2.20
CA MET A 14 1.81 14.63 -0.89
C MET A 14 0.82 13.45 -1.00
N THR A 15 -0.24 13.61 -1.79
CA THR A 15 -1.22 12.55 -2.08
C THR A 15 -0.56 11.37 -2.78
N TRP A 16 0.31 11.63 -3.76
CA TRP A 16 1.04 10.60 -4.48
C TRP A 16 1.96 9.78 -3.55
N ILE A 17 2.69 10.47 -2.66
CA ILE A 17 3.56 9.82 -1.67
C ILE A 17 2.72 8.94 -0.73
N ALA A 18 1.61 9.48 -0.22
CA ALA A 18 0.70 8.72 0.64
C ALA A 18 0.18 7.47 -0.09
N LEU A 19 -0.36 7.62 -1.30
CA LEU A 19 -0.89 6.50 -2.10
C LEU A 19 0.19 5.44 -2.37
N SER A 20 1.41 5.85 -2.70
CA SER A 20 2.53 4.95 -2.92
C SER A 20 2.88 4.15 -1.65
N GLY A 21 2.88 4.81 -0.49
CA GLY A 21 3.10 4.15 0.80
C GLY A 21 2.00 3.14 1.13
N TRP A 22 0.73 3.48 0.87
CA TRP A 22 -0.41 2.58 1.05
C TRP A 22 -0.31 1.34 0.15
N ILE A 23 0.00 1.53 -1.14
CA ILE A 23 0.19 0.42 -2.08
C ILE A 23 1.34 -0.48 -1.61
N SER A 24 2.48 0.11 -1.21
CA SER A 24 3.62 -0.66 -0.71
C SER A 24 3.25 -1.46 0.53
N SER A 25 2.49 -0.89 1.47
CA SER A 25 2.03 -1.61 2.66
C SER A 25 1.12 -2.79 2.29
N CYS A 26 0.20 -2.61 1.35
CA CYS A 26 -0.64 -3.71 0.86
C CYS A 26 0.19 -4.82 0.22
N LEU A 27 1.20 -4.47 -0.58
CA LEU A 27 2.11 -5.43 -1.20
C LEU A 27 2.95 -6.17 -0.16
N THR A 28 3.47 -5.49 0.87
CA THR A 28 4.20 -6.11 1.96
C THR A 28 3.32 -7.13 2.71
N VAL A 29 2.08 -6.77 3.04
CA VAL A 29 1.15 -7.70 3.70
C VAL A 29 0.84 -8.90 2.80
N ALA A 30 0.66 -8.69 1.50
CA ALA A 30 0.43 -9.78 0.55
C ALA A 30 1.65 -10.72 0.43
N ASP A 31 2.87 -10.17 0.44
CA ASP A 31 4.10 -10.96 0.39
C ASP A 31 4.29 -11.79 1.67
N GLU A 32 4.07 -11.19 2.84
CA GLU A 32 4.09 -11.89 4.13
C GLU A 32 3.04 -13.01 4.17
N PHE A 33 1.84 -12.77 3.63
CA PHE A 33 0.79 -13.77 3.57
C PHE A 33 1.15 -14.93 2.62
N ALA A 34 1.69 -14.61 1.44
CA ALA A 34 2.17 -15.62 0.49
C ALA A 34 3.34 -16.44 1.06
N SER A 35 4.26 -15.78 1.77
CA SER A 35 5.39 -16.41 2.46
C SER A 35 4.93 -17.33 3.58
N SER A 36 4.00 -16.86 4.42
CA SER A 36 3.41 -17.65 5.51
C SER A 36 2.63 -18.86 5.00
N LEU A 37 1.94 -18.72 3.87
CA LEU A 37 1.29 -19.82 3.17
C LEU A 37 2.29 -20.86 2.65
N ARG A 38 3.36 -20.39 2.02
CA ARG A 38 4.41 -21.26 1.50
C ARG A 38 5.17 -21.99 2.62
N SER A 39 5.35 -21.34 3.77
CA SER A 39 5.97 -21.94 4.95
C SER A 39 5.05 -22.93 5.67
N GLY A 40 3.77 -23.01 5.29
CA GLY A 40 2.79 -23.89 5.91
C GLY A 40 2.39 -23.47 7.34
N ASP A 41 2.72 -22.24 7.75
CA ASP A 41 2.38 -21.70 9.07
C ASP A 41 0.89 -21.32 9.16
N ILE A 42 0.31 -20.95 8.01
CA ILE A 42 -1.13 -20.76 7.87
C ILE A 42 -1.78 -22.13 7.63
N GLY A 43 -2.43 -22.65 8.66
CA GLY A 43 -3.25 -23.87 8.60
C GLY A 43 -4.39 -23.77 7.56
N PRO A 44 -5.06 -24.90 7.22
CA PRO A 44 -6.03 -24.95 6.13
C PRO A 44 -7.05 -23.82 6.25
N PHE A 45 -7.16 -22.98 5.23
CA PHE A 45 -8.21 -21.98 5.16
C PHE A 45 -9.54 -22.71 5.15
N HIS A 46 -10.21 -22.74 6.29
CA HIS A 46 -11.64 -23.08 6.37
C HIS A 46 -12.43 -21.92 5.75
N VAL A 47 -12.39 -21.79 4.43
CA VAL A 47 -13.40 -21.07 3.67
C VAL A 47 -14.62 -21.99 3.60
N GLY A 48 -15.48 -21.88 4.62
CA GLY A 48 -16.85 -22.38 4.61
C GLY A 48 -17.81 -21.36 4.00
#